data_AF-Q572P3-F1
#
_entry.id   AF-Q572P3-F1
#
_cell.length_a   1.000
_cell.length_b   1.000
_cell.length_c   1.000
_cell.angle_alpha   90.00
_cell.angle_beta   90.00
_cell.angle_gamma   90.00
#
_symmetry.space_group_name_H-M   'P 1'
#
loop_
_entity.id
_entity.type
_entity.pdbx_description
1 polymer ?
#
loop_
_entity_poly.entity_id
_entity_poly.type
_entity_poly.pdbx_seq_one_letter_code
_entity_poly.pdbx_strand_id
1 'polypeptide(L)'
;GVIRHYVVCSTPQSQYYLAEKHLFSTIPELINYHQHNSAGLISRLKYPVSQQNKNAPSTAGLGYGSWEIDPKDLTFLKELGTGQFGVVKYGKWRGQYDVAIKMIKEGSMSEDEFIEEAKVMMQLETVW
;
A
#
# COMPACT_ATOMS: atom_id res chain seq x y z
N GLY A 1 -0.06 -19.68 -14.88
CA GLY A 1 -1.29 -20.45 -14.62
C GLY A 1 -2.49 -19.63 -15.03
N VAL A 2 -3.64 -20.26 -15.30
CA VAL A 2 -4.89 -19.54 -15.61
C VAL A 2 -5.55 -19.13 -14.30
N ILE A 3 -5.90 -17.85 -14.16
CA ILE A 3 -6.62 -17.34 -12.98
C ILE A 3 -8.13 -17.51 -13.22
N ARG A 4 -8.84 -18.01 -12.20
CA ARG A 4 -10.31 -18.10 -12.18
C ARG A 4 -10.84 -17.25 -11.03
N HIS A 5 -11.74 -16.34 -11.37
CA HIS A 5 -12.44 -15.51 -10.39
C HIS A 5 -13.81 -16.12 -10.12
N TYR A 6 -14.15 -16.26 -8.85
CA TYR A 6 -15.46 -16.72 -8.39
C TYR A 6 -16.09 -15.62 -7.54
N VAL A 7 -17.32 -15.23 -7.88
CA VAL A 7 -18.07 -14.23 -7.11
C VAL A 7 -18.65 -14.90 -5.86
N VAL A 8 -18.32 -14.36 -4.68
CA VAL A 8 -18.98 -14.76 -3.44
C VAL A 8 -20.30 -14.01 -3.36
N CYS A 9 -21.41 -14.74 -3.52
CA CYS A 9 -22.75 -14.20 -3.40
C CYS A 9 -23.21 -14.22 -1.93
N SER A 10 -24.15 -13.34 -1.59
CA SER A 10 -24.79 -13.30 -0.28
C SER A 10 -26.30 -13.45 -0.37
N THR A 11 -26.91 -14.15 0.60
CA THR A 11 -28.36 -14.23 0.74
C THR A 11 -28.92 -13.05 1.54
N PRO A 12 -30.25 -12.80 1.51
CA PRO A 12 -30.88 -11.81 2.39
C PRO A 12 -30.65 -12.07 3.89
N GLN A 13 -30.35 -13.32 4.27
CA GLN A 13 -30.01 -13.73 5.63
C GLN A 13 -28.50 -13.55 5.96
N SER A 14 -27.75 -12.82 5.12
CA SER A 14 -26.30 -12.59 5.27
C SER A 14 -25.45 -13.87 5.28
N GLN A 15 -25.88 -14.91 4.55
CA GLN A 15 -25.07 -16.11 4.33
C GLN A 15 -24.33 -16.03 3.01
N TYR A 16 -23.13 -16.62 2.93
CA TYR A 16 -22.23 -16.56 1.79
C TYR A 16 -22.18 -17.87 1.02
N TYR A 17 -22.04 -17.80 -0.31
CA TYR A 17 -21.87 -18.99 -1.16
C TYR A 17 -21.11 -18.71 -2.45
N LEU A 18 -20.45 -19.74 -2.98
CA LEU A 18 -19.85 -19.77 -4.33
C LEU A 18 -20.68 -20.61 -5.32
N ALA A 19 -21.36 -21.63 -4.80
CA ALA A 19 -22.33 -22.45 -5.51
C ALA A 19 -23.59 -22.51 -4.65
N GLU A 20 -24.77 -22.25 -5.23
CA GLU A 20 -26.06 -22.07 -4.53
C GLU A 20 -26.42 -23.17 -3.52
N LYS A 21 -25.75 -24.33 -3.58
CA LYS A 21 -26.00 -25.51 -2.74
C LYS A 21 -25.33 -25.46 -1.36
N HIS A 22 -24.38 -24.56 -1.10
CA HIS A 22 -23.66 -24.50 0.17
C HIS A 22 -23.62 -23.07 0.71
N LEU A 23 -24.38 -22.85 1.79
CA LEU A 23 -24.51 -21.57 2.48
C LEU A 23 -23.65 -21.56 3.74
N PHE A 24 -22.84 -20.53 3.92
CA PHE A 24 -21.93 -20.36 5.06
C PHE A 24 -22.28 -19.10 5.83
N SER A 25 -22.08 -19.10 7.16
CA SER A 25 -22.38 -17.92 7.97
C SER A 25 -21.28 -16.86 7.91
N THR A 26 -20.05 -17.26 7.57
CA THR A 26 -18.90 -16.36 7.45
C THR A 26 -17.99 -16.72 6.28
N ILE A 27 -17.19 -15.75 5.81
CA ILE A 27 -16.18 -15.96 4.76
C ILE A 27 -15.11 -17.00 5.19
N PRO A 28 -14.58 -16.99 6.43
CA PRO A 28 -13.65 -18.03 6.87
C PRO A 28 -14.21 -19.45 6.78
N GLU A 29 -15.49 -19.66 7.11
CA GLU A 29 -16.14 -20.97 6.99
C GLU A 29 -16.22 -21.44 5.54
N LEU A 30 -16.61 -20.54 4.63
CA LEU A 30 -16.64 -20.79 3.19
C LEU A 30 -15.24 -21.20 2.69
N ILE A 31 -14.20 -20.47 3.09
CA ILE A 31 -12.82 -20.78 2.72
C ILE A 31 -12.41 -22.16 3.26
N ASN A 32 -12.64 -22.41 4.55
CA ASN A 32 -12.29 -23.68 5.20
C ASN A 32 -12.98 -24.88 4.53
N TYR A 33 -14.26 -24.75 4.18
CA TYR A 33 -14.95 -25.79 3.42
C TYR A 33 -14.30 -26.05 2.06
N HIS A 34 -14.00 -24.98 1.31
CA HIS A 34 -13.40 -25.10 -0.03
C HIS A 34 -11.92 -25.48 -0.04
N GLN A 35 -11.24 -25.45 1.12
CA GLN A 35 -9.93 -26.06 1.30
C GLN A 35 -9.99 -27.59 1.27
N HIS A 36 -11.07 -28.17 1.79
CA HIS A 36 -11.27 -29.61 1.88
C HIS A 36 -12.11 -30.17 0.70
N ASN A 37 -12.99 -29.35 0.11
CA ASN A 37 -13.93 -29.77 -0.94
C ASN A 37 -13.90 -28.79 -2.13
N SER A 38 -13.73 -29.27 -3.36
CA SER A 38 -13.77 -28.37 -4.52
C SER A 38 -15.19 -27.86 -4.79
N ALA A 39 -16.21 -28.71 -4.60
CA ALA A 39 -17.63 -28.35 -4.66
C ALA A 39 -18.04 -27.42 -5.83
N GLY A 40 -17.49 -27.67 -7.03
CA GLY A 40 -17.74 -26.88 -8.24
C GLY A 40 -16.64 -25.88 -8.63
N LEU A 41 -15.66 -25.64 -7.75
CA LEU A 41 -14.44 -24.90 -8.09
C LEU A 41 -13.49 -25.76 -8.94
N ILE A 42 -12.66 -25.10 -9.74
CA ILE A 42 -11.64 -25.74 -10.59
C ILE A 42 -10.66 -26.59 -9.79
N SER A 43 -10.40 -26.20 -8.54
CA SER A 43 -9.60 -26.96 -7.58
C SER A 43 -9.95 -26.55 -6.15
N ARG A 44 -9.60 -27.39 -5.19
CA ARG A 44 -9.60 -27.01 -3.76
C ARG A 44 -8.68 -25.82 -3.52
N LEU A 45 -9.03 -24.99 -2.54
CA LEU A 45 -8.14 -23.93 -2.04
C LEU A 45 -7.00 -24.59 -1.27
N LYS A 46 -5.75 -24.44 -1.73
CA LYS A 46 -4.60 -25.13 -1.11
C LYS A 46 -3.72 -24.20 -0.29
N TYR A 47 -3.29 -23.12 -0.92
CA TYR A 47 -2.31 -22.21 -0.35
C TYR A 47 -2.87 -20.79 -0.41
N PRO A 48 -2.96 -20.07 0.71
CA PRO A 48 -3.25 -18.65 0.66
C PRO A 48 -2.14 -17.97 -0.15
N VAL A 49 -2.53 -17.00 -0.98
CA VAL A 49 -1.54 -16.22 -1.73
C VAL A 49 -0.67 -15.48 -0.72
N SER A 50 0.64 -15.73 -0.75
CA SER A 50 1.58 -14.92 0.01
C SER A 50 1.50 -13.49 -0.52
N GLN A 51 0.98 -12.56 0.28
CA GLN A 51 1.18 -11.14 0.02
C GLN A 51 2.67 -10.88 0.16
N GLN A 52 3.40 -10.89 -0.96
CA GLN A 52 4.84 -10.68 -1.00
C GLN A 52 5.26 -9.28 -0.52
N ASN A 53 4.31 -8.38 -0.27
CA ASN A 53 4.57 -7.08 0.33
C ASN A 53 3.55 -6.81 1.44
N LYS A 54 3.79 -7.36 2.64
CA LYS A 54 3.29 -6.78 3.89
C LYS A 54 4.14 -5.57 4.29
N ASN A 55 4.51 -4.73 3.32
CA ASN A 55 4.99 -3.41 3.69
C ASN A 55 3.74 -2.74 4.24
N ALA A 56 3.76 -2.39 5.53
CA ALA A 56 2.69 -1.59 6.11
C ALA A 56 2.39 -0.45 5.14
N PRO A 57 1.11 -0.10 4.88
CA PRO A 57 0.81 1.06 4.05
C PRO A 57 1.68 2.20 4.56
N SER A 58 2.47 2.81 3.67
CA SER A 58 3.43 3.85 4.06
C SER A 58 2.65 4.86 4.87
N THR A 59 2.87 4.88 6.18
CA THR A 59 2.01 5.61 7.11
C THR A 59 2.02 7.04 6.66
N ALA A 60 0.83 7.59 6.36
CA ALA A 60 0.68 9.00 6.08
C ALA A 60 1.29 9.77 7.26
N GLY A 61 2.45 10.40 7.03
CA GLY A 61 3.16 11.20 8.02
C GLY A 61 4.03 10.39 8.99
N LEU A 62 5.24 10.90 9.19
CA LEU A 62 6.27 10.44 10.13
C LEU A 62 5.90 10.73 11.61
N GLY A 63 4.65 10.50 11.97
CA GLY A 63 4.04 10.94 13.22
C GLY A 63 3.17 12.17 13.01
N TYR A 64 1.95 12.12 13.56
CA TYR A 64 1.04 13.26 13.62
C TYR A 64 1.74 14.44 14.34
N GLY A 65 2.07 15.50 13.60
CA GLY A 65 2.28 16.83 14.20
C GLY A 65 3.67 17.47 14.11
N SER A 66 4.67 16.88 13.44
CA SER A 66 5.93 17.59 13.19
C SER A 66 6.35 17.45 11.72
N TRP A 67 6.20 18.55 10.98
CA TRP A 67 6.50 18.69 9.55
C TRP A 67 7.99 18.89 9.27
N GLU A 68 8.72 19.31 10.30
CA GLU A 68 10.14 19.60 10.24
C GLU A 68 10.92 18.39 10.74
N ILE A 69 11.81 17.89 9.89
CA ILE A 69 12.75 16.84 10.23
C ILE A 69 14.10 17.51 10.46
N ASP A 70 14.79 17.18 11.55
CA ASP A 70 16.17 17.61 11.74
C ASP A 70 17.02 17.02 10.60
N PRO A 71 17.73 17.83 9.79
CA PRO A 71 18.59 17.33 8.73
C PRO A 71 19.63 16.30 9.20
N LYS A 72 19.99 16.29 10.50
CA LYS A 72 20.88 15.29 11.11
C LYS A 72 20.26 13.89 11.16
N ASP A 73 18.94 13.79 11.16
CA ASP A 73 18.24 12.51 11.08
C ASP A 73 18.25 11.93 9.65
N LEU A 74 18.68 12.70 8.64
CA LEU A 74 18.75 12.27 7.24
C LEU A 74 20.16 11.84 6.86
N THR A 75 20.29 10.61 6.37
CA THR A 75 21.51 10.11 5.74
C THR A 75 21.31 10.05 4.23
N PHE A 76 22.09 10.82 3.48
CA PHE A 76 22.08 10.78 2.02
C PHE A 76 22.97 9.63 1.53
N LEU A 77 22.41 8.72 0.73
CA LEU A 77 23.12 7.52 0.29
C LEU A 77 23.46 7.56 -1.20
N LYS A 78 22.47 7.75 -2.06
CA LYS A 78 22.66 7.66 -3.52
C LYS A 78 21.77 8.65 -4.25
N GLU A 79 22.25 9.22 -5.35
CA GLU A 79 21.38 9.96 -6.26
C GLU A 79 20.46 9.02 -7.05
N LEU A 80 19.15 9.33 -7.04
CA LEU A 80 18.14 8.60 -7.80
C LEU A 80 17.88 9.24 -9.16
N GLY A 81 17.99 10.57 -9.24
CA GLY A 81 17.87 11.29 -10.50
C GLY A 81 17.77 12.80 -10.31
N THR A 82 17.68 13.50 -11.44
CA THR A 82 17.54 14.96 -11.51
C THR A 82 16.31 15.32 -12.33
N GLY A 83 15.61 16.36 -11.92
CA GLY A 83 14.43 16.88 -12.61
C GLY A 83 14.45 18.40 -12.67
N GLN A 84 13.37 18.99 -13.22
CA GLN A 84 13.25 20.44 -13.43
C GLN A 84 13.49 21.26 -12.16
N PHE A 85 13.06 20.76 -11.01
CA PHE A 85 13.09 21.48 -9.73
C PHE A 85 14.28 21.12 -8.84
N GLY A 86 15.16 20.21 -9.28
CA GLY A 86 16.35 19.84 -8.52
C GLY A 86 16.66 18.35 -8.55
N VAL A 87 17.26 17.84 -7.48
CA VAL A 87 17.87 16.50 -7.44
C VAL A 87 17.14 15.64 -6.41
N VAL A 88 16.88 14.38 -6.76
CA VAL A 88 16.29 13.39 -5.86
C VAL A 88 17.38 12.41 -5.42
N LYS A 89 17.52 12.24 -4.11
CA LYS A 89 18.45 11.28 -3.50
C LYS A 89 17.70 10.23 -2.71
N TYR A 90 18.16 8.99 -2.78
CA TYR A 90 17.85 7.93 -1.85
C TYR A 90 18.65 8.14 -0.56
N GLY A 91 17.98 7.96 0.57
CA GLY A 91 18.57 8.08 1.88
C GLY A 91 17.85 7.27 2.94
N LYS A 92 18.31 7.43 4.18
CA LYS A 92 17.66 6.87 5.37
C LYS A 92 17.25 7.97 6.33
N TRP A 93 16.05 7.89 6.86
CA TRP A 93 15.59 8.68 8.00
C TRP A 93 15.77 7.89 9.30
N ARG A 94 16.45 8.50 10.28
CA ARG A 94 16.84 7.90 11.57
C ARG A 94 17.56 6.56 11.45
N GLY A 95 18.26 6.36 10.33
CA GLY A 95 18.95 5.10 10.02
C GLY A 95 18.04 3.89 9.79
N GLN A 96 16.71 4.04 9.86
CA GLN A 96 15.76 2.92 9.82
C GLN A 96 14.92 2.94 8.54
N TYR A 97 14.32 4.09 8.21
CA TYR A 97 13.33 4.18 7.14
C TYR A 97 13.98 4.63 5.85
N ASP A 98 13.76 3.87 4.78
CA ASP A 98 14.21 4.23 3.44
C ASP A 98 13.34 5.37 2.90
N VAL A 99 13.97 6.46 2.46
CA VAL A 99 13.31 7.68 2.01
C VAL A 99 13.89 8.20 0.71
N ALA A 100 13.05 8.86 -0.09
CA ALA A 100 13.49 9.71 -1.21
C ALA A 100 13.50 11.17 -0.75
N ILE A 101 14.63 11.85 -0.94
CA ILE A 101 14.87 13.23 -0.51
C ILE A 101 15.01 14.09 -1.76
N LYS A 102 13.98 14.90 -2.06
CA LYS A 102 13.97 15.86 -3.17
C LYS A 102 14.55 17.18 -2.68
N MET A 103 15.71 17.56 -3.20
CA MET A 103 16.38 18.83 -2.93
C MET A 103 15.95 19.83 -4.00
N ILE A 104 15.39 20.97 -3.59
CA ILE A 104 14.92 22.02 -4.50
C ILE A 104 16.09 22.98 -4.82
N LYS A 105 16.24 23.35 -6.09
CA LYS A 105 17.26 24.31 -6.52
C LYS A 105 16.82 25.74 -6.18
N GLU A 106 17.74 26.55 -5.64
CA GLU A 106 17.48 27.98 -5.42
C GLU A 106 17.01 28.68 -6.69
N GLY A 107 15.92 29.46 -6.59
CA GLY A 107 15.31 30.19 -7.71
C GLY A 107 14.42 29.35 -8.64
N SER A 108 14.22 28.05 -8.36
CA SER A 108 13.34 27.19 -9.18
C SER A 108 11.87 27.22 -8.78
N MET A 109 11.55 27.72 -7.57
CA MET A 109 10.22 27.80 -7.00
C MET A 109 10.21 28.83 -5.86
N SER A 110 9.08 29.50 -5.61
CA SER A 110 8.90 30.33 -4.42
C SER A 110 8.64 29.46 -3.18
N GLU A 111 8.97 29.97 -1.98
CA GLU A 111 8.72 29.22 -0.74
C GLU A 111 7.23 28.92 -0.53
N ASP A 112 6.36 29.84 -0.94
CA ASP A 112 4.90 29.69 -0.88
C ASP A 112 4.41 28.56 -1.79
N GLU A 113 4.86 28.52 -3.05
CA GLU A 113 4.51 27.45 -4.01
C GLU A 113 4.98 26.07 -3.52
N PHE A 114 6.17 26.01 -2.90
CA PHE A 114 6.70 24.76 -2.34
C PHE A 114 5.83 24.23 -1.19
N ILE A 115 5.41 25.11 -0.27
CA ILE A 115 4.56 24.75 0.86
C ILE A 115 3.17 24.30 0.37
N GLU A 116 2.61 24.95 -0.66
CA GLU A 116 1.35 24.55 -1.25
C GLU A 116 1.41 23.17 -1.91
N GLU A 117 2.46 22.90 -2.71
CA GLU A 117 2.65 21.57 -3.31
C GLU A 117 2.80 20.47 -2.24
N ALA A 118 3.57 20.74 -1.18
CA ALA A 118 3.75 19.80 -0.07
C ALA A 118 2.41 19.49 0.63
N LYS A 119 1.56 20.51 0.84
CA LYS A 119 0.21 20.33 1.43
C LYS A 119 -0.70 19.47 0.55
N VAL A 120 -0.60 19.58 -0.78
CA VAL A 120 -1.39 18.74 -1.70
C VAL A 120 -0.93 17.29 -1.65
N MET A 121 0.38 17.03 -1.69
CA MET A 121 0.92 15.65 -1.61
C MET A 121 0.51 14.94 -0.32
N MET A 122 0.39 15.69 0.76
CA MET A 122 -0.03 15.23 2.08
C MET A 122 -1.50 14.80 2.18
N GLN A 123 -2.37 15.31 1.30
CA GLN A 123 -3.79 14.98 1.28
C GLN A 123 -4.12 13.76 0.41
N LEU A 124 -3.13 13.21 -0.29
CA LEU A 124 -3.30 12.02 -1.12
C LEU A 124 -3.04 10.76 -0.29
N GLU A 125 -4.10 10.14 0.21
CA GLU A 125 -4.04 8.93 1.05
C GLU A 125 -3.73 7.64 0.26
N THR A 126 -3.65 7.70 -1.07
CA THR A 126 -3.32 6.52 -1.89
C THR A 126 -1.84 6.54 -2.26
N VAL A 127 -1.05 5.82 -1.46
CA VAL A 127 0.37 5.55 -1.74
C VAL A 127 0.46 4.50 -2.85
N TRP A 128 1.25 4.75 -3.89
CA TRP A 128 1.59 3.79 -4.93
C TRP A 128 2.38 2.60 -4.38
#